data_AF-A0A1V5K4W6-F1
#
_entry.id   AF-A0A1V5K4W6-F1
#
_cell.length_a   1.000
_cell.length_b   1.000
_cell.length_c   1.000
_cell.angle_alpha   90.00
_cell.angle_beta   90.00
_cell.angle_gamma   90.00
#
_symmetry.space_group_name_H-M   'P 1'
#
loop_
_entity.id
_entity.type
_entity.pdbx_description
1 polymer ?
#
loop_
_entity_poly.entity_id
_entity_poly.type
_entity_poly.pdbx_seq_one_letter_code
_entity_poly.pdbx_strand_id
1 'polypeptide(L)'
;MCFLCRERSIAGIGIDSPGVDGGASTDFAANRMLAEHGGLHLENLCRLEQLPPAGFQLFIGALPLAGGSGSPCRVIALMPLL
;
A
#
# COMPACT_ATOMS: atom_id res chain seq x y z
N MET A 1 -11.78 -4.28 -1.53
CA MET A 1 -11.41 -3.04 -0.81
C MET A 1 -12.38 -2.69 0.33
N CYS A 2 -13.70 -2.64 0.09
CA CYS A 2 -14.71 -2.21 1.08
C CYS A 2 -14.54 -2.80 2.49
N PHE A 3 -14.43 -4.12 2.59
CA PHE A 3 -14.20 -4.82 3.86
C PHE A 3 -12.93 -4.33 4.59
N LEU A 4 -11.82 -4.17 3.87
CA LEU A 4 -10.54 -3.75 4.45
C LEU A 4 -10.61 -2.30 4.98
N CYS A 5 -11.22 -1.39 4.22
CA CYS A 5 -11.35 0.00 4.65
C CYS A 5 -12.35 0.15 5.80
N ARG A 6 -13.56 -0.41 5.67
CA ARG A 6 -14.67 -0.18 6.61
C ARG A 6 -14.59 -1.03 7.87
N GLU A 7 -14.21 -2.30 7.74
CA GLU A 7 -14.25 -3.23 8.88
C GLU A 7 -12.88 -3.52 9.48
N ARG A 8 -11.79 -3.26 8.74
CA ARG A 8 -10.42 -3.47 9.23
C ARG A 8 -9.64 -2.18 9.45
N SER A 9 -10.14 -1.04 8.95
CA SER A 9 -9.51 0.28 9.09
C SER A 9 -8.01 0.24 8.77
N ILE A 10 -7.67 -0.39 7.63
CA ILE A 10 -6.26 -0.52 7.21
C ILE A 10 -5.60 0.86 7.00
N ALA A 11 -4.30 0.94 7.27
CA ALA A 11 -3.51 2.14 6.96
C ALA A 11 -3.22 2.31 5.46
N GLY A 12 -3.27 1.22 4.70
CA GLY A 12 -2.97 1.20 3.27
C GLY A 12 -2.85 -0.21 2.71
N ILE A 13 -2.57 -0.31 1.41
CA ILE A 13 -2.28 -1.56 0.70
C ILE A 13 -0.94 -1.46 -0.02
N GLY A 14 -0.27 -2.61 -0.14
CA GLY A 14 0.95 -2.75 -0.91
C GLY A 14 0.84 -3.87 -1.92
N ILE A 15 1.35 -3.66 -3.14
CA ILE A 15 1.33 -4.62 -4.23
C ILE A 15 2.65 -4.58 -5.02
N ASP A 16 3.02 -5.70 -5.63
CA ASP A 16 4.22 -5.85 -6.47
C ASP A 16 4.00 -5.46 -7.94
N SER A 17 2.79 -5.01 -8.29
CA SER A 17 2.42 -4.49 -9.60
C SER A 17 2.30 -2.95 -9.58
N PRO A 18 2.12 -2.31 -10.75
CA PRO A 18 1.86 -0.87 -10.84
C PRO A 18 0.46 -0.43 -10.40
N GLY A 19 -0.39 -1.30 -9.86
CA GLY A 19 -1.73 -0.91 -9.45
C GLY A 19 -2.55 -2.01 -8.77
N VAL A 20 -3.35 -1.61 -7.77
CA VAL A 20 -4.24 -2.51 -7.01
C VAL A 20 -5.48 -2.95 -7.78
N ASP A 21 -5.93 -2.16 -8.76
CA ASP A 21 -7.04 -2.54 -9.63
C ASP A 21 -6.55 -3.49 -10.73
N GLY A 22 -7.41 -4.44 -11.11
CA GLY A 22 -7.08 -5.37 -12.19
C GLY A 22 -6.82 -4.62 -13.50
N GLY A 23 -5.87 -5.06 -14.33
CA GLY A 23 -5.41 -4.32 -15.52
C GLY A 23 -6.47 -4.03 -16.59
N ALA A 24 -7.64 -4.67 -16.53
CA ALA A 24 -8.79 -4.39 -17.40
C ALA A 24 -9.85 -3.49 -16.75
N SER A 25 -9.66 -3.09 -15.49
CA SER A 25 -10.56 -2.17 -14.79
C SER A 25 -10.50 -0.79 -15.45
N THR A 26 -11.67 -0.22 -15.67
CA THR A 26 -11.84 1.14 -16.20
C THR A 26 -12.40 2.10 -15.15
N ASP A 27 -12.86 1.54 -14.03
CA ASP A 27 -13.50 2.26 -12.95
C ASP A 27 -12.58 2.43 -11.73
N PHE A 28 -11.46 1.72 -11.63
CA PHE A 28 -10.49 1.87 -10.54
C PHE A 28 -11.14 1.89 -9.14
N ALA A 29 -12.13 1.02 -8.94
CA ALA A 29 -12.99 1.06 -7.76
C ALA A 29 -12.21 0.82 -6.47
N ALA A 30 -11.16 -0.02 -6.50
CA ALA A 30 -10.33 -0.26 -5.33
C ALA A 30 -9.46 0.96 -5.00
N ASN A 31 -8.79 1.56 -5.99
CA ASN A 31 -7.98 2.76 -5.79
C ASN A 31 -8.82 3.94 -5.29
N ARG A 32 -9.98 4.21 -5.92
CA ARG A 32 -10.89 5.28 -5.49
C ARG A 32 -11.35 5.11 -4.04
N MET A 33 -11.79 3.90 -3.69
CA MET A 33 -12.23 3.61 -2.33
C MET A 33 -11.11 3.73 -1.30
N LEU A 34 -9.89 3.33 -1.64
CA LEU A 34 -8.72 3.48 -0.78
C LEU A 34 -8.35 4.96 -0.57
N ALA A 35 -8.43 5.77 -1.63
CA ALA A 35 -8.18 7.20 -1.57
C ALA A 35 -9.24 7.94 -0.73
N GLU A 36 -10.52 7.60 -0.89
CA GLU A 36 -11.62 8.13 -0.05
C GLU A 36 -11.45 7.76 1.43
N HIS A 37 -10.90 6.57 1.71
CA HIS A 37 -10.53 6.14 3.06
C HIS A 37 -9.29 6.86 3.62
N GLY A 38 -8.51 7.56 2.77
CA GLY A 38 -7.25 8.19 3.16
C GLY A 38 -6.10 7.19 3.37
N GLY A 39 -6.21 5.98 2.81
CA GLY A 39 -5.18 4.95 2.92
C GLY A 39 -4.04 5.12 1.93
N LEU A 40 -2.86 4.61 2.30
CA LEU A 40 -1.69 4.59 1.41
C LEU A 40 -1.80 3.51 0.33
N HIS A 41 -1.34 3.80 -0.88
CA HIS A 41 -1.17 2.82 -1.96
C HIS A 41 0.32 2.71 -2.29
N LEU A 42 0.92 1.55 -2.00
CA LEU A 42 2.31 1.25 -2.32
C LEU A 42 2.36 0.30 -3.52
N GLU A 43 2.94 0.77 -4.61
CA GLU A 43 3.05 0.04 -5.87
C GLU A 43 4.49 -0.44 -6.10
N ASN A 44 4.64 -1.47 -6.94
CA ASN A 44 5.93 -2.01 -7.37
C ASN A 44 6.82 -2.45 -6.20
N LEU A 45 6.22 -2.96 -5.12
CA LEU A 45 6.98 -3.56 -4.03
C LEU A 45 7.74 -4.80 -4.54
N CYS A 46 8.86 -5.09 -3.89
CA CYS A 46 9.68 -6.26 -4.21
C CYS A 46 9.94 -7.08 -2.96
N ARG A 47 10.33 -8.35 -3.15
CA ARG A 47 10.75 -9.26 -2.07
C ARG A 47 9.65 -9.56 -1.04
N LEU A 48 8.39 -9.48 -1.44
CA LEU A 48 7.24 -9.75 -0.56
C LEU A 48 7.25 -11.20 -0.07
N GLU A 49 7.81 -12.12 -0.86
CA GLU A 49 7.98 -13.53 -0.52
C GLU A 49 8.93 -13.78 0.68
N GLN A 50 9.69 -12.77 1.10
CA GLN A 50 10.60 -12.85 2.25
C GLN A 50 9.92 -12.46 3.57
N LEU A 51 8.70 -11.91 3.51
CA LEU A 51 7.97 -11.42 4.67
C LEU A 51 7.16 -12.54 5.34
N PRO A 52 7.09 -12.60 6.68
CA PRO A 52 6.12 -13.45 7.34
C PRO A 52 4.71 -12.88 7.15
N PRO A 53 3.65 -13.68 7.32
CA PRO A 53 2.27 -13.18 7.20
C PRO A 53 1.93 -12.02 8.15
N ALA A 54 2.60 -11.91 9.30
CA ALA A 54 2.42 -10.86 10.29
C ALA A 54 3.66 -10.70 11.19
N GLY A 55 3.70 -9.63 12.00
CA GLY A 55 4.72 -9.43 13.02
C GLY A 55 5.95 -8.62 12.58
N PHE A 56 5.92 -8.01 11.39
CA PHE A 56 6.96 -7.10 10.89
C PHE A 56 6.46 -5.65 10.89
N GLN A 57 7.39 -4.71 10.80
CA GLN A 57 7.09 -3.28 10.67
C GLN A 57 7.49 -2.76 9.30
N LEU A 58 6.67 -1.90 8.70
CA LEU A 58 6.99 -1.20 7.46
C LEU A 58 7.43 0.23 7.74
N PHE A 59 8.51 0.64 7.09
CA PHE A 59 9.01 2.01 7.05
C PHE A 59 8.86 2.54 5.62
N ILE A 60 8.17 3.67 5.47
CA ILE A 60 7.85 4.27 4.17
C ILE A 60 8.53 5.63 4.09
N GLY A 61 9.70 5.68 3.46
CA GLY A 61 10.44 6.91 3.21
C GLY A 61 9.92 7.64 1.97
N ALA A 62 8.71 8.22 2.07
CA ALA A 62 8.11 9.05 1.02
C ALA A 62 8.67 10.49 1.04
N LEU A 63 8.68 11.15 -0.12
CA LEU A 63 9.14 12.53 -0.24
C LEU A 63 8.04 13.50 0.22
N PRO A 64 8.35 14.50 1.08
CA PRO A 64 7.38 15.47 1.55
C PRO A 64 7.11 16.56 0.49
N LEU A 65 6.37 16.19 -0.56
CA LEU A 65 6.04 17.11 -1.66
C LEU A 65 4.84 17.99 -1.29
N ALA A 66 5.00 19.32 -1.38
CA ALA A 66 3.91 20.26 -1.14
C ALA A 66 2.78 20.06 -2.17
N GLY A 67 1.56 19.74 -1.71
CA GLY A 67 0.42 19.46 -2.58
C GLY A 67 0.54 18.17 -3.41
N GLY A 68 1.51 17.30 -3.11
CA GLY A 68 1.70 16.04 -3.84
C GLY A 68 0.61 15.02 -3.52
N SER A 69 0.12 14.32 -4.55
CA SER A 69 -0.77 13.16 -4.39
C SER A 69 -0.01 11.86 -4.06
N GLY A 70 1.31 11.84 -4.31
CA GLY A 70 2.19 10.72 -4.05
C GLY A 70 3.63 11.03 -4.46
N SER A 71 4.55 10.11 -4.15
CA SER A 71 5.95 10.21 -4.53
C SER A 71 6.58 8.82 -4.63
N PRO A 72 7.65 8.63 -5.42
CA PRO A 72 8.55 7.51 -5.22
C PRO A 72 9.01 7.46 -3.76
N CYS A 73 9.15 6.26 -3.21
CA CYS A 73 9.56 6.07 -1.83
C CYS A 73 10.53 4.90 -1.69
N ARG A 74 11.29 4.90 -0.59
CA ARG A 74 12.00 3.70 -0.14
C ARG A 74 11.15 3.01 0.91
N VAL A 75 10.69 1.79 0.60
CA VAL A 75 9.98 0.92 1.54
C VAL A 75 10.95 -0.11 2.10
N ILE A 76 10.99 -0.24 3.43
CA ILE A 76 11.82 -1.22 4.14
C ILE A 76 10.94 -1.95 5.16
N ALA A 77 11.09 -3.27 5.25
CA ALA A 77 10.49 -4.06 6.32
C ALA A 77 11.55 -4.36 7.40
N LEU A 78 11.22 -4.06 8.66
CA LEU A 78 11.98 -4.54 9.80
C LEU A 78 11.35 -5.87 10.25
N MET A 79 12.14 -6.94 10.13
CA MET A 79 11.74 -8.28 10.52
C MET A 79 11.74 -8.43 12.04
N PRO A 80 10.83 -9.22 12.62
CA PRO A 80 10.89 -9.55 14.03
C PRO A 80 12.24 -10.20 14.35
N LEU A 81 12.80 -9.87 15.52
CA LEU A 81 13.86 -10.67 16.11
C LEU A 81 13.23 -12.02 16.49
N LEU A 82 13.86 -13.12 16.09
CA LEU A 82 13.41 -14.50 16.35
C LEU A 82 12.98 -14.72 17.80
#